data_AF-A0A2T3QCM8-F1
#
_entry.id   AF-A0A2T3QCM8-F1
#
_cell.length_a   1.000
_cell.length_b   1.000
_cell.length_c   1.000
_cell.angle_alpha   90.00
_cell.angle_beta   90.00
_cell.angle_gamma   90.00
#
_symmetry.space_group_name_H-M   'P 1'
#
loop_
_entity.id
_entity.type
_entity.pdbx_description
1 polymer ?
#
loop_
_entity_poly.entity_id
_entity_poly.type
_entity_poly.pdbx_seq_one_letter_code
_entity_poly.pdbx_strand_id
1 'polypeptide(L)'
;MNPAEMIHFTTQALTLVLFLSLPPILVAALVGTLVSLVQALTQVQEQTLGFVVKLIAVTITLFVTSQWLGAELHSFATLTLDKIPQIR
;
A
#
# COMPACT_ATOMS: atom_id res chain seq x y z
N MET A 1 -2.13 -0.77 -29.92
CA MET A 1 -2.10 -1.64 -28.73
C MET A 1 -2.85 -2.93 -29.04
N ASN A 2 -2.15 -4.06 -29.01
CA ASN A 2 -2.76 -5.39 -29.15
C ASN A 2 -3.47 -5.76 -27.82
N PRO A 3 -4.54 -6.60 -27.78
CA PRO A 3 -5.18 -7.00 -26.52
C PRO A 3 -4.22 -7.66 -25.51
N ALA A 4 -3.19 -8.36 -25.99
CA ALA A 4 -2.14 -8.92 -25.16
C ALA A 4 -1.32 -7.84 -24.42
N GLU A 5 -1.04 -6.70 -25.06
CA GLU A 5 -0.31 -5.59 -24.44
C GLU A 5 -1.14 -4.88 -23.37
N MET A 6 -2.46 -4.72 -23.61
CA MET A 6 -3.37 -4.15 -22.62
C MET A 6 -3.46 -5.02 -21.35
N ILE A 7 -3.57 -6.34 -21.52
CA ILE A 7 -3.57 -7.26 -20.38
C ILE A 7 -2.25 -7.18 -19.63
N HIS A 8 -1.12 -7.24 -20.33
CA HIS A 8 0.20 -7.17 -19.70
C HIS A 8 0.39 -5.89 -18.88
N PHE A 9 -0.01 -4.73 -19.44
CA PHE A 9 0.08 -3.45 -18.75
C PHE A 9 -0.83 -3.40 -17.52
N THR A 10 -2.05 -3.94 -17.62
CA THR A 10 -2.98 -4.03 -16.48
C THR A 10 -2.40 -4.92 -15.37
N THR A 11 -1.81 -6.06 -15.73
CA THR A 11 -1.15 -6.94 -14.76
C THR A 11 0.01 -6.23 -14.06
N GLN A 12 0.84 -5.50 -14.81
CA GLN A 12 1.95 -4.75 -14.23
C GLN A 12 1.46 -3.67 -13.25
N ALA A 13 0.39 -2.94 -13.59
CA ALA A 13 -0.23 -1.96 -12.71
C ALA A 13 -0.78 -2.61 -11.42
N LEU A 14 -1.48 -3.73 -11.54
CA LEU A 14 -2.01 -4.47 -10.39
C LEU A 14 -0.90 -5.03 -9.48
N THR A 15 0.16 -5.57 -10.08
CA THR A 15 1.34 -6.01 -9.33
C THR A 15 1.99 -4.86 -8.58
N LEU A 16 2.10 -3.68 -9.19
CA LEU A 16 2.60 -2.48 -8.53
C LEU A 16 1.76 -2.14 -7.30
N VAL A 17 0.44 -2.04 -7.45
CA VAL A 17 -0.48 -1.75 -6.34
C VAL A 17 -0.32 -2.77 -5.22
N LEU A 18 -0.19 -4.05 -5.55
CA LEU A 18 0.00 -5.13 -4.59
C LEU A 18 1.31 -4.96 -3.80
N PHE A 19 2.43 -4.69 -4.48
CA PHE A 19 3.72 -4.49 -3.80
C PHE A 19 3.77 -3.23 -2.95
N LEU A 20 3.21 -2.13 -3.44
CA LEU A 20 3.24 -0.84 -2.75
C LEU A 20 2.31 -0.83 -1.53
N SER A 21 1.20 -1.56 -1.57
CA SER A 21 0.24 -1.67 -0.46
C SER A 21 0.63 -2.71 0.59
N LEU A 22 1.51 -3.66 0.27
CA LEU A 22 1.95 -4.73 1.18
C LEU A 22 2.52 -4.20 2.52
N PRO A 23 3.50 -3.26 2.54
CA PRO A 23 4.08 -2.79 3.79
C PRO A 23 3.07 -2.17 4.78
N PRO A 24 2.22 -1.19 4.38
CA PRO A 24 1.24 -0.63 5.31
C PRO A 24 0.18 -1.64 5.75
N ILE A 25 -0.22 -2.57 4.89
CA ILE A 25 -1.19 -3.63 5.24
C ILE A 25 -0.60 -4.58 6.29
N LEU A 26 0.65 -5.02 6.10
CA LEU A 26 1.33 -5.91 7.05
C LEU A 26 1.48 -5.26 8.41
N VAL A 27 1.88 -3.98 8.45
CA VAL A 27 2.01 -3.26 9.72
C VAL A 27 0.65 -3.04 10.37
N ALA A 28 -0.38 -2.67 9.60
CA ALA A 28 -1.75 -2.52 10.12
C ALA A 28 -2.28 -3.82 10.72
N ALA A 29 -2.00 -4.97 10.07
CA ALA A 29 -2.39 -6.29 10.55
C ALA A 29 -1.65 -6.63 11.85
N LEU A 30 -0.32 -6.56 11.88
CA LEU A 30 0.50 -6.89 13.05
C LEU A 30 0.20 -5.99 14.26
N VAL A 31 0.17 -4.68 14.06
CA VAL A 31 -0.15 -3.74 15.15
C VAL A 31 -1.59 -3.93 15.58
N GLY A 32 -2.50 -4.15 14.64
CA GLY A 32 -3.91 -4.33 14.97
C GLY A 32 -4.18 -5.60 15.77
N THR A 33 -3.50 -6.71 15.47
CA THR A 33 -3.63 -7.94 16.25
C THR A 33 -3.03 -7.78 17.64
N LEU A 34 -1.82 -7.20 17.75
CA LEU A 34 -1.17 -6.95 19.05
C LEU A 34 -2.01 -6.05 19.94
N VAL A 35 -2.55 -4.97 19.41
CA VAL A 35 -3.42 -4.05 20.17
C VAL A 35 -4.71 -4.74 20.58
N SER A 36 -5.33 -5.53 19.70
CA SER A 36 -6.56 -6.27 20.05
C SER A 36 -6.34 -7.30 21.15
N LEU A 37 -5.15 -7.92 21.21
CA LEU A 37 -4.77 -8.83 22.28
C LEU A 37 -4.61 -8.08 23.61
N VAL A 38 -3.92 -6.94 23.62
CA VAL A 38 -3.76 -6.13 24.83
C VAL A 38 -5.09 -5.60 25.34
N GLN A 39 -5.97 -5.17 24.43
CA GLN A 39 -7.33 -4.73 24.76
C GLN A 39 -8.16 -5.86 25.38
N ALA A 40 -8.03 -7.10 24.87
CA ALA A 40 -8.69 -8.26 25.44
C ALA A 40 -8.16 -8.64 26.83
N LEU A 41 -6.82 -8.60 27.03
CA LEU A 41 -6.19 -8.92 28.32
C LEU A 41 -6.49 -7.90 29.41
N THR A 42 -6.58 -6.62 29.05
CA THR A 42 -6.84 -5.52 30.00
C THR A 42 -8.32 -5.20 30.18
N GLN A 43 -9.21 -5.87 29.42
CA GLN A 43 -10.65 -5.59 29.35
C GLN A 43 -11.01 -4.16 28.90
N VAL A 44 -10.05 -3.40 28.35
CA VAL A 44 -10.28 -2.05 27.79
C VAL A 44 -10.60 -2.18 26.30
N GLN A 45 -11.89 -2.31 25.98
CA GLN A 45 -12.38 -2.44 24.59
C GLN A 45 -12.84 -1.11 24.01
N GLU A 46 -12.03 -0.06 24.19
CA GLU A 46 -12.29 1.25 23.60
C GLU A 46 -11.95 1.23 22.11
N GLN A 47 -12.99 1.23 21.26
CA GLN A 47 -12.86 1.12 19.80
C GLN A 47 -11.95 2.21 19.21
N THR A 48 -11.98 3.41 19.78
CA THR A 48 -11.18 4.58 19.34
C THR A 48 -9.69 4.38 19.57
N LEU A 49 -9.28 3.79 20.70
CA LEU A 49 -7.88 3.54 21.02
C LEU A 49 -7.24 2.58 20.00
N GLY A 50 -7.96 1.51 19.64
CA GLY A 50 -7.50 0.55 18.65
C GLY A 50 -7.33 1.18 17.27
N PHE A 51 -8.23 2.09 16.90
CA PHE A 51 -8.17 2.81 15.63
C PHE A 51 -6.98 3.78 15.57
N VAL A 52 -6.79 4.61 16.60
CA VAL A 52 -5.72 5.61 16.65
C VAL A 52 -4.34 4.94 16.59
N VAL A 53 -4.11 3.87 17.34
CA VAL A 53 -2.81 3.17 17.35
C VAL A 53 -2.50 2.58 15.96
N LYS A 54 -3.49 1.97 15.30
CA LYS A 54 -3.32 1.46 13.92
C LYS A 54 -3.01 2.59 12.94
N LEU A 55 -3.69 3.73 13.03
CA LEU A 55 -3.50 4.88 12.15
C LEU A 55 -2.07 5.43 12.25
N ILE A 56 -1.58 5.61 13.49
CA ILE A 56 -0.20 6.07 13.74
C ILE A 56 0.80 5.09 13.13
N ALA A 57 0.63 3.78 13.36
CA ALA A 57 1.53 2.77 12.81
C ALA A 57 1.56 2.76 11.27
N VAL A 58 0.40 2.86 10.61
CA VAL A 58 0.33 2.96 9.14
C VAL A 58 0.99 4.25 8.64
N THR A 59 0.76 5.37 9.32
CA THR A 59 1.36 6.67 8.94
C THR A 59 2.88 6.62 9.02
N ILE A 60 3.43 6.06 10.10
CA ILE A 60 4.88 5.87 10.24
C ILE A 60 5.40 4.95 9.14
N THR A 61 4.69 3.86 8.84
CA THR A 61 5.08 2.93 7.77
C THR A 61 5.16 3.65 6.43
N LEU A 62 4.12 4.41 6.06
CA LEU A 62 4.10 5.20 4.84
C LEU A 62 5.20 6.25 4.80
N PHE A 63 5.53 6.88 5.93
CA PHE A 63 6.61 7.85 6.01
C PHE A 63 7.97 7.19 5.76
N VAL A 64 8.22 6.03 6.38
CA VAL A 64 9.46 5.26 6.21
C VAL A 64 9.59 4.70 4.79
N THR A 65 8.49 4.20 4.21
CA THR A 65 8.48 3.65 2.85
C THR A 65 8.28 4.70 1.76
N SER A 66 8.13 5.98 2.12
CA SER A 66 7.79 7.08 1.20
C SER A 66 8.77 7.22 0.03
N GLN A 67 10.08 7.11 0.30
CA GLN A 67 11.11 7.22 -0.74
C GLN A 67 10.99 6.10 -1.78
N TRP A 68 10.77 4.87 -1.33
CA TRP A 68 10.62 3.72 -2.20
C TRP A 68 9.31 3.76 -2.98
N LEU A 69 8.20 4.05 -2.30
CA LEU A 69 6.88 4.26 -2.92
C LEU A 69 6.93 5.33 -4.02
N GLY A 70 7.58 6.46 -3.73
CA GLY A 70 7.73 7.57 -4.67
C GLY A 70 8.54 7.19 -5.90
N ALA A 71 9.67 6.50 -5.73
CA ALA A 71 10.50 6.07 -6.85
C ALA A 71 9.76 5.10 -7.78
N GLU A 72 9.05 4.14 -7.21
CA GLU A 72 8.32 3.11 -7.96
C GLU A 72 7.12 3.70 -8.72
N LEU A 73 6.37 4.60 -8.07
CA LEU A 73 5.28 5.35 -8.72
C LEU A 73 5.79 6.25 -9.85
N HIS A 74 6.92 6.93 -9.64
CA HIS A 74 7.53 7.78 -10.66
C HIS A 74 7.96 6.95 -11.88
N SER A 75 8.63 5.82 -11.66
CA SER A 75 9.05 4.89 -12.71
C SER A 75 7.86 4.40 -13.55
N PHE A 76 6.78 3.97 -12.88
CA PHE A 76 5.57 3.54 -13.56
C PHE A 76 4.89 4.68 -14.33
N ALA A 77 4.85 5.88 -13.76
CA ALA A 77 4.29 7.05 -14.42
C ALA A 77 5.08 7.41 -15.70
N THR A 78 6.41 7.41 -15.66
CA THR A 78 7.24 7.65 -16.85
C THR A 78 7.03 6.59 -17.91
N LEU A 79 7.00 5.31 -17.54
CA LEU A 79 6.75 4.20 -18.45
C LEU A 79 5.39 4.32 -19.14
N THR A 80 4.38 4.77 -18.40
CA THR A 80 3.03 4.99 -18.93
C THR A 80 2.99 6.16 -19.90
N LEU A 81 3.59 7.30 -19.52
CA LEU A 81 3.64 8.51 -20.33
C LEU A 81 4.39 8.29 -21.64
N ASP A 82 5.52 7.56 -21.62
CA ASP A 82 6.31 7.24 -22.81
C ASP A 82 5.56 6.33 -23.81
N LYS A 83 4.59 5.55 -23.33
CA LYS A 83 3.73 4.70 -24.18
C LYS A 83 2.60 5.47 -24.84
N ILE A 84 2.19 6.63 -24.32
CA ILE A 84 1.06 7.42 -24.88
C ILE A 84 1.34 7.90 -26.33
N PRO A 85 2.53 8.45 -26.68
CA PRO A 85 2.83 8.84 -28.05
C PRO A 85 2.79 7.69 -29.06
N GLN A 86 3.03 6.45 -28.63
CA GLN A 86 3.05 5.25 -29.47
C GLN A 86 1.64 4.76 -29.87
N ILE A 87 0.60 5.33 -29.25
CA ILE A 87 -0.81 5.00 -29.53
C ILE A 87 -1.38 5.90 -30.64
N ARG A 88 -0.72 7.01 -30.98
CA ARG A 88 -1.07 7.86 -32.13
C ARG A 88 -0.55 7.30 -33.45
#